data_AF-A0A2V8R690-F1
#
_entry.id   AF-A0A2V8R690-F1
#
_cell.length_a   1.000
_cell.length_b   1.000
_cell.length_c   1.000
_cell.angle_alpha   90.00
_cell.angle_beta   90.00
_cell.angle_gamma   90.00
#
_symmetry.space_group_name_H-M   'P 1'
#
loop_
_entity.id
_entity.type
_entity.pdbx_description
1 polymer ?
#
loop_
_entity_poly.entity_id
_entity_poly.type
_entity_poly.pdbx_seq_one_letter_code
_entity_poly.pdbx_strand_id
1 'polypeptide(L)'
;MNISTMKKPSALIPLAMSLAALAVVLVHVAMFGAAREADEGAAAHLWQILMAGQVPVVAFFAIKWLSRTPGQALLVLALQAAAALAALAPVFFLNL
;
A
#
# COMPACT_ATOMS: atom_id res chain seq x y z
N MET A 1 -22.97 5.95 22.36
CA MET A 1 -21.71 6.39 21.73
C MET A 1 -21.75 7.91 21.65
N ASN A 2 -20.94 8.62 22.44
CA ASN A 2 -21.05 10.08 22.60
C ASN A 2 -20.62 10.82 21.33
N ILE A 3 -21.55 11.58 20.74
CA ILE A 3 -21.38 12.34 19.47
C ILE A 3 -20.30 13.46 19.59
N SER A 4 -19.84 13.74 20.81
CA SER A 4 -18.81 14.76 21.11
C SER A 4 -17.41 14.45 20.53
N THR A 5 -17.08 13.19 20.28
CA THR A 5 -15.75 12.80 19.77
C THR A 5 -15.53 13.24 18.30
N MET A 6 -16.60 13.36 17.50
CA MET A 6 -16.51 13.71 16.08
C MET A 6 -16.11 15.17 15.81
N LYS A 7 -16.17 16.05 16.82
CA LYS A 7 -15.76 17.46 16.71
C LYS A 7 -14.28 17.70 17.02
N LYS A 8 -13.54 16.66 17.44
CA LYS A 8 -12.12 16.80 17.77
C LYS A 8 -11.31 16.80 16.47
N PRO A 9 -10.45 17.81 16.21
CA PRO A 9 -9.62 17.86 15.01
C PRO A 9 -8.73 16.62 14.89
N SER A 10 -8.31 16.03 16.01
CA SER A 10 -7.53 14.78 16.03
C SER A 10 -8.27 13.54 15.53
N ALA A 11 -9.60 13.56 15.44
CA ALA A 11 -10.40 12.48 14.86
C ALA A 11 -10.71 12.73 13.37
N LEU A 12 -10.84 14.00 12.98
CA LEU A 12 -11.16 14.39 11.61
C LEU A 12 -9.94 14.40 10.69
N ILE A 13 -8.77 14.82 11.19
CA ILE A 13 -7.54 14.89 10.40
C ILE A 13 -7.13 13.50 9.87
N PRO A 14 -7.07 12.43 10.68
CA PRO A 14 -6.72 11.11 10.17
C PRO A 14 -7.73 10.58 9.14
N LEU A 15 -9.03 10.83 9.35
CA LEU A 15 -10.09 10.41 8.44
C LEU A 15 -9.99 11.13 7.08
N ALA A 16 -9.75 12.44 7.09
CA ALA A 16 -9.53 13.23 5.89
C ALA A 16 -8.28 12.78 5.13
N MET A 17 -7.20 12.45 5.85
CA MET A 17 -5.98 11.89 5.24
C MET A 17 -6.23 10.55 4.54
N SER A 18 -6.98 9.63 5.18
CA SER A 18 -7.33 8.35 4.57
C SER A 18 -8.24 8.51 3.34
N LEU A 19 -9.20 9.42 3.37
CA LEU A 19 -10.08 9.71 2.23
C LEU A 19 -9.32 10.35 1.07
N ALA A 20 -8.39 11.26 1.35
CA ALA A 20 -7.53 11.86 0.34
C ALA A 20 -6.63 10.81 -0.33
N ALA A 21 -6.04 9.90 0.45
CA ALA A 21 -5.23 8.80 -0.09
C ALA A 21 -6.06 7.88 -0.99
N LEU A 22 -7.28 7.54 -0.59
CA LEU A 22 -8.19 6.72 -1.39
C LEU A 22 -8.57 7.42 -2.72
N ALA A 23 -8.88 8.71 -2.66
CA ALA A 23 -9.21 9.50 -3.84
C ALA A 23 -8.05 9.54 -4.85
N VAL A 24 -6.81 9.72 -4.38
CA VAL A 24 -5.61 9.71 -5.23
C VAL A 24 -5.46 8.37 -5.96
N VAL A 25 -5.63 7.24 -5.25
CA VAL A 25 -5.54 5.91 -5.85
C VAL A 25 -6.62 5.69 -6.90
N LEU A 26 -7.86 6.05 -6.60
CA LEU A 26 -8.99 5.89 -7.53
C LEU A 26 -8.83 6.75 -8.78
N VAL A 27 -8.40 8.01 -8.63
CA VAL A 27 -8.14 8.91 -9.76
C VAL A 27 -7.00 8.37 -10.62
N HIS A 28 -5.92 7.87 -10.01
CA HIS A 28 -4.80 7.32 -10.75
C HIS A 28 -5.22 6.07 -11.55
N VAL A 29 -5.95 5.14 -10.93
CA VAL A 29 -6.46 3.94 -11.60
C VAL A 29 -7.46 4.29 -12.71
N ALA A 30 -8.32 5.29 -12.51
CA ALA A 30 -9.29 5.72 -13.51
C ALA A 30 -8.65 6.46 -14.70
N MET A 31 -7.61 7.26 -14.45
CA MET A 31 -6.95 8.08 -15.47
C MET A 31 -5.92 7.29 -16.30
N PHE A 32 -5.12 6.46 -15.65
CA PHE A 32 -4.01 5.75 -16.29
C PHE A 32 -4.37 4.30 -16.63
N GLY A 33 -5.52 3.81 -16.16
CA GLY A 33 -5.93 2.42 -16.32
C GLY A 33 -5.03 1.45 -15.55
N ALA A 34 -5.48 0.21 -15.39
CA ALA A 34 -4.65 -0.90 -14.93
C ALA A 34 -3.90 -1.56 -16.10
N ALA A 35 -3.44 -0.76 -17.06
CA ALA A 35 -2.98 -1.25 -18.35
C ALA A 35 -1.60 -1.90 -18.24
N ARG A 36 -1.52 -3.15 -18.67
CA ARG A 36 -0.28 -3.91 -18.89
C ARG A 36 0.40 -3.38 -20.14
N GLU A 37 1.53 -2.71 -19.95
CA GLU A 37 2.44 -2.35 -21.03
C GLU A 37 3.02 -3.61 -21.68
N ALA A 38 3.02 -3.64 -23.02
CA ALA A 38 3.43 -4.76 -23.87
C ALA A 38 4.95 -4.88 -24.03
N ASP A 39 5.71 -4.75 -22.95
CA ASP A 39 7.17 -4.75 -22.97
C ASP A 39 7.74 -5.71 -21.89
N GLU A 40 7.84 -6.98 -22.27
CA GLU A 40 8.13 -8.13 -21.40
C GLU A 40 9.49 -8.01 -20.65
N GLY A 41 10.44 -7.23 -21.17
CA GLY A 41 11.75 -7.03 -20.52
C GLY A 41 11.78 -5.89 -19.49
N ALA A 42 11.22 -4.72 -19.86
CA ALA A 42 11.22 -3.54 -19.01
C ALA A 42 10.29 -3.70 -17.80
N ALA A 43 9.10 -4.29 -18.01
CA ALA A 43 8.15 -4.55 -16.94
C ALA A 43 8.71 -5.54 -15.89
N ALA A 44 9.43 -6.58 -16.33
CA ALA A 44 10.06 -7.55 -15.44
C ALA A 44 11.18 -6.94 -14.58
N HIS A 45 12.04 -6.10 -15.18
CA HIS A 45 13.11 -5.41 -14.44
C HIS A 45 12.53 -4.38 -13.45
N LEU A 46 11.50 -3.65 -13.87
CA LEU A 46 10.81 -2.71 -13.00
C LEU A 46 10.15 -3.45 -11.83
N TRP A 47 9.51 -4.59 -12.08
CA TRP A 47 8.95 -5.45 -11.02
C TRP A 47 10.03 -5.92 -10.04
N GLN A 48 11.19 -6.36 -10.52
CA GLN A 48 12.31 -6.75 -9.65
C GLN A 48 12.81 -5.60 -8.78
N ILE A 49 13.01 -4.41 -9.36
CA ILE A 49 13.46 -3.23 -8.62
C ILE A 49 12.42 -2.80 -7.58
N LEU A 50 11.13 -2.82 -7.93
CA LEU A 50 10.04 -2.50 -7.01
C LEU A 50 9.95 -3.51 -5.88
N MET A 51 10.03 -4.82 -6.19
CA MET A 51 9.99 -5.89 -5.20
C MET A 51 11.25 -5.94 -4.31
N ALA A 52 12.42 -5.57 -4.84
CA ALA A 52 13.65 -5.46 -4.07
C ALA A 52 13.66 -4.17 -3.22
N GLY A 53 13.20 -3.06 -3.78
CA GLY A 53 13.18 -1.74 -3.13
C GLY A 53 12.16 -1.63 -2.00
N GLN A 54 11.05 -2.36 -2.06
CA GLN A 54 10.08 -2.40 -0.96
C GLN A 54 10.66 -3.06 0.30
N VAL A 55 11.53 -4.06 0.18
CA VAL A 55 12.09 -4.82 1.33
C VAL A 55 12.76 -3.91 2.37
N PRO A 56 13.71 -3.02 2.04
CA PRO A 56 14.33 -2.13 3.01
C PRO A 56 13.32 -1.12 3.60
N VAL A 57 12.31 -0.69 2.84
CA VAL A 57 11.26 0.23 3.31
C VAL A 57 10.35 -0.47 4.33
N VAL A 58 9.91 -1.71 4.04
CA VAL A 58 9.12 -2.54 4.96
C VAL A 58 9.92 -2.83 6.23
N ALA A 59 11.21 -3.18 6.10
CA ALA A 59 12.08 -3.47 7.23
C ALA A 59 12.26 -2.25 8.13
N PHE A 60 12.54 -1.08 7.55
CA PHE A 60 12.62 0.18 8.30
C PHE A 60 11.30 0.52 9.00
N PHE A 61 10.16 0.34 8.30
CA PHE A 61 8.84 0.56 8.88
C PHE A 61 8.59 -0.37 10.08
N ALA A 62 8.87 -1.66 9.94
CA ALA A 62 8.73 -2.63 11.01
C ALA A 62 9.57 -2.26 12.23
N ILE A 63 10.87 -1.98 12.05
CA ILE A 63 11.79 -1.64 13.15
C ILE A 63 11.31 -0.37 13.89
N LYS A 64 10.89 0.65 13.15
CA LYS A 64 10.51 1.94 13.73
C LYS A 64 9.14 1.93 14.41
N TRP A 65 8.18 1.21 13.85
CA TRP A 65 6.76 1.34 14.24
C TRP A 65 6.22 0.16 15.04
N LEU A 66 6.83 -1.02 14.98
CA LEU A 66 6.37 -2.18 15.75
C LEU A 66 6.52 -1.95 17.27
N SER A 67 7.58 -1.25 17.70
CA SER A 67 7.82 -0.91 19.11
C SER A 67 7.00 0.28 19.61
N ARG A 68 6.48 1.14 18.72
CA ARG A 68 5.74 2.35 19.10
C ARG A 68 4.22 2.19 19.02
N THR A 69 3.73 1.50 17.99
CA THR A 69 2.30 1.35 17.70
C THR A 69 2.02 -0.05 17.13
N PRO A 70 2.18 -1.11 17.93
CA PRO A 70 2.19 -2.50 17.44
C PRO A 70 0.90 -2.89 16.69
N GLY A 71 -0.28 -2.50 17.19
CA GLY A 71 -1.54 -2.88 16.55
C GLY A 71 -1.72 -2.30 15.14
N GLN A 72 -1.42 -1.01 14.96
CA GLN A 72 -1.49 -0.37 13.65
C GLN A 72 -0.36 -0.82 12.73
N ALA A 73 0.85 -1.00 13.27
CA ALA A 73 1.99 -1.49 12.51
C ALA A 73 1.74 -2.91 11.97
N LEU A 74 1.15 -3.81 12.77
CA LEU A 74 0.76 -5.14 12.33
C LEU A 74 -0.30 -5.11 11.23
N LEU A 75 -1.30 -4.22 11.32
CA LEU A 75 -2.32 -4.06 10.29
C LEU A 75 -1.69 -3.59 8.96
N VAL A 76 -0.79 -2.62 9.01
CA VAL A 76 -0.05 -2.15 7.83
C VAL A 76 0.85 -3.24 7.24
N LEU A 77 1.53 -4.02 8.08
CA LEU A 77 2.35 -5.15 7.62
C LEU A 77 1.50 -6.25 6.99
N ALA A 78 0.32 -6.55 7.53
CA ALA A 78 -0.62 -7.51 6.96
C ALA A 78 -1.13 -7.05 5.59
N LEU A 79 -1.46 -5.77 5.44
CA LEU A 79 -1.85 -5.19 4.16
C LEU A 79 -0.71 -5.22 3.14
N GLN A 80 0.53 -4.93 3.55
CA GLN A 80 1.70 -5.03 2.68
C GLN A 80 1.95 -6.48 2.24
N ALA A 81 1.80 -7.45 3.13
CA ALA A 81 1.91 -8.87 2.79
C ALA A 81 0.82 -9.30 1.79
N ALA A 82 -0.43 -8.88 2.01
CA ALA A 82 -1.53 -9.16 1.08
C ALA A 82 -1.30 -8.54 -0.31
N ALA A 83 -0.81 -7.29 -0.36
CA ALA A 83 -0.46 -6.61 -1.60
C ALA A 83 0.71 -7.30 -2.32
N ALA A 84 1.74 -7.75 -1.60
CA ALA A 84 2.85 -8.50 -2.16
C ALA A 84 2.38 -9.85 -2.74
N LEU A 85 1.51 -10.56 -2.03
CA LEU A 85 0.91 -11.81 -2.54
C LEU A 85 0.06 -11.56 -3.79
N ALA A 86 -0.73 -10.48 -3.80
CA ALA A 86 -1.50 -10.08 -4.98
C ALA A 86 -0.60 -9.68 -6.16
N ALA A 87 0.56 -9.07 -5.90
CA ALA A 87 1.56 -8.73 -6.92
C ALA A 87 2.35 -9.96 -7.43
N LEU A 88 2.47 -11.02 -6.61
CA LEU A 88 3.06 -12.30 -6.98
C LEU A 88 2.11 -13.20 -7.76
N ALA A 89 0.80 -13.05 -7.56
CA ALA A 89 -0.20 -13.89 -8.22
C ALA A 89 -0.10 -13.85 -9.76
N PRO A 90 0.05 -12.70 -10.44
CA PRO A 90 0.26 -12.66 -11.88
C PRO A 90 1.53 -13.37 -12.32
N VAL A 91 2.63 -13.27 -11.57
CA VAL A 91 3.90 -13.92 -11.90
C VAL A 91 3.75 -15.44 -11.83
N PHE A 92 3.14 -15.97 -10.76
CA PHE A 92 2.94 -17.41 -10.58
C PHE A 92 1.84 -18.01 -11.46
N PHE A 93 0.70 -17.32 -11.64
CA PHE A 93 -0.45 -17.86 -12.38
C PHE A 93 -0.35 -17.62 -13.90
N LEU A 94 0.35 -16.58 -14.33
CA LEU A 94 0.46 -16.22 -15.76
C LEU A 94 1.84 -16.53 -16.35
N ASN A 95 2.75 -17.11 -15.56
CA ASN A 95 4.05 -17.62 -16.01
C ASN A 95 4.87 -16.57 -16.79
N LEU A 96 4.79 -15.31 -16.34
CA LEU A 96 5.68 -14.21 -16.74
C LEU A 96 7.01 -14.32 -15.96
#